data_AF-A0AA38I0R9-F1
#
_entry.id   AF-A0AA38I0R9-F1
#
_cell.length_a   1.000
_cell.length_b   1.000
_cell.length_c   1.000
_cell.angle_alpha   90.00
_cell.angle_beta   90.00
_cell.angle_gamma   90.00
#
_symmetry.space_group_name_H-M   'P 1'
#
loop_
_entity.id
_entity.type
_entity.pdbx_description
1 polymer ?
#
loop_
_entity_poly.entity_id
_entity_poly.type
_entity_poly.pdbx_seq_one_letter_code
_entity_poly.pdbx_strand_id
1 'polypeptide(L)'
;MALGLSVKDINFLRPFTWYLNFFLVAPWYDFHKNSIYKPSLAKLYGILLIFLKISWMLYCMSQQTLLRNISLNVLHVQSFIFTFAAVNSTFLLVFTIIKSSFGDTTNWKTLITKLKFVDLKLQNTGRTDRTIKNFYYRVILQHFLFVGAVTAHVLFWTQVFSIEIVKICLVSLIDYYFQFLVMILINAYIESFNSRYKDLNTKLMVTYKTDKLVKKLNDLAQEYRVLGETVTVFSELFGYQIIMITIDRALQCIQCFLMFHIASKTFAEEDCFYAYLSITLRTLFLGYFFLTMIVSIQETIQQAKRFVDLCFQLQEQCHQDHKHVKALSKLLKHAKNFQPEFTAHGFFNLNKHVVFGIIGNVATYVIITLQLSESEQRFPGA
;
A
#
# COMPACT_ATOMS: atom_id res chain seq x y z
N MET A 1 -6.42 -3.81 26.17
CA MET A 1 -6.55 -3.89 24.70
C MET A 1 -6.00 -5.24 24.27
N ALA A 2 -6.80 -6.12 23.64
CA ALA A 2 -6.35 -7.48 23.31
C ALA A 2 -5.51 -7.48 22.02
N LEU A 3 -4.18 -7.39 22.16
CA LEU A 3 -3.21 -7.42 21.05
C LEU A 3 -3.02 -8.82 20.43
N GLY A 4 -3.87 -9.80 20.78
CA GLY A 4 -3.76 -11.19 20.31
C GLY A 4 -4.78 -11.57 19.23
N LEU A 5 -5.56 -10.63 18.69
CA LEU A 5 -6.59 -10.94 17.68
C LEU A 5 -5.96 -11.42 16.36
N SER A 6 -6.52 -12.47 15.79
CA SER A 6 -6.13 -13.03 14.49
C SER A 6 -6.50 -12.08 13.35
N VAL A 7 -5.71 -12.10 12.27
CA VAL A 7 -6.00 -11.37 11.02
C VAL A 7 -7.36 -11.78 10.41
N LYS A 8 -7.88 -12.95 10.83
CA LYS A 8 -9.21 -13.45 10.48
C LYS A 8 -10.35 -12.57 10.99
N ASP A 9 -10.20 -11.89 12.12
CA ASP A 9 -11.23 -11.01 12.70
C ASP A 9 -10.88 -9.56 12.41
N ILE A 10 -11.68 -8.85 11.61
CA ILE A 10 -11.42 -7.45 11.21
C ILE A 10 -11.14 -6.50 12.38
N ASN A 11 -11.59 -6.83 13.59
CA ASN A 11 -11.30 -6.07 14.79
C ASN A 11 -9.80 -6.03 15.15
N PHE A 12 -8.96 -6.88 14.55
CA PHE A 12 -7.49 -6.77 14.64
C PHE A 12 -6.98 -5.42 14.12
N LEU A 13 -7.70 -4.75 13.21
CA LEU A 13 -7.29 -3.43 12.73
C LEU A 13 -7.56 -2.31 13.74
N ARG A 14 -8.34 -2.55 14.79
CA ARG A 14 -8.82 -1.46 15.66
C ARG A 14 -7.69 -0.74 16.43
N PRO A 15 -6.77 -1.41 17.14
CA PRO A 15 -5.63 -0.74 17.76
C PRO A 15 -4.73 -0.04 16.74
N PHE A 16 -4.55 -0.67 15.58
CA PHE A 16 -3.70 -0.11 14.53
C PHE A 16 -4.30 1.14 13.88
N THR A 17 -5.61 1.15 13.61
CA THR A 17 -6.33 2.32 13.11
C THR A 17 -6.33 3.46 14.13
N TRP A 18 -6.42 3.18 15.43
CA TRP A 18 -6.26 4.22 16.44
C TRP A 18 -4.89 4.92 16.36
N TYR A 19 -3.83 4.15 16.11
CA TYR A 19 -2.50 4.70 15.85
C TYR A 19 -2.45 5.50 14.54
N LEU A 20 -3.03 4.98 13.45
CA LEU A 20 -3.08 5.67 12.16
C LEU A 20 -3.93 6.96 12.17
N ASN A 21 -4.91 7.04 13.07
CA ASN A 21 -5.75 8.23 13.27
C ASN A 21 -4.93 9.44 13.75
N PHE A 22 -3.83 9.21 14.47
CA PHE A 22 -2.92 10.28 14.89
C PHE A 22 -2.27 10.97 13.69
N PHE A 23 -1.99 10.21 12.63
CA PHE A 23 -1.41 10.73 11.38
C PHE A 23 -2.47 11.06 10.32
N LEU A 24 -3.76 10.82 10.59
CA LEU A 24 -4.84 10.91 9.59
C LEU A 24 -4.61 10.05 8.32
N VAL A 25 -3.91 8.93 8.47
CA VAL A 25 -3.82 7.89 7.42
C VAL A 25 -5.15 7.15 7.28
N ALA A 26 -5.89 7.05 8.38
CA ALA A 26 -7.26 6.55 8.43
C ALA A 26 -8.18 7.60 9.09
N PRO A 27 -9.48 7.63 8.75
CA PRO A 27 -10.44 8.48 9.43
C PRO A 27 -10.64 8.02 10.88
N TRP A 28 -11.02 8.95 11.75
CA TRP A 28 -11.34 8.70 13.16
C TRP A 28 -12.60 7.84 13.32
N TYR A 29 -12.45 6.56 13.03
CA TYR A 29 -13.54 5.61 12.89
C TYR A 29 -13.68 4.74 14.14
N ASP A 30 -14.89 4.69 14.69
CA ASP A 30 -15.24 3.83 15.81
C ASP A 30 -15.72 2.47 15.30
N PHE A 31 -14.89 1.45 15.47
CA PHE A 31 -15.22 0.07 15.11
C PHE A 31 -16.45 -0.45 15.86
N HIS A 32 -16.78 -0.01 17.07
CA HIS A 32 -17.98 -0.51 17.75
C HIS A 32 -19.26 0.09 17.19
N LYS A 33 -19.28 1.41 17.04
CA LYS A 33 -20.46 2.15 16.59
C LYS A 33 -20.65 2.16 15.08
N ASN A 34 -19.65 1.69 14.32
CA ASN A 34 -19.63 1.76 12.86
C ASN A 34 -19.84 3.19 12.34
N SER A 35 -19.23 4.16 13.01
CA SER A 35 -19.41 5.58 12.76
C SER A 35 -18.11 6.35 12.98
N ILE A 36 -17.95 7.48 12.29
CA ILE A 36 -16.87 8.42 12.62
C ILE A 36 -17.15 9.01 14.01
N TYR A 37 -16.14 9.13 14.86
CA TYR A 37 -16.23 9.90 16.09
C TYR A 37 -15.55 11.26 15.91
N LYS A 38 -16.18 12.33 16.43
CA LYS A 38 -15.67 13.72 16.40
C LYS A 38 -15.24 14.22 15.00
N PRO A 39 -16.11 14.17 13.98
CA PRO A 39 -15.76 14.56 12.60
C PRO A 39 -15.26 16.01 12.48
N SER A 40 -15.84 16.96 13.22
CA SER A 40 -15.40 18.36 13.18
C SER A 40 -13.97 18.54 13.71
N LEU A 41 -13.58 17.77 14.72
CA LEU A 41 -12.23 17.82 15.28
C LEU A 41 -11.22 17.18 14.32
N ALA A 42 -11.60 16.09 13.65
CA ALA A 42 -10.78 15.49 12.59
C ALA A 42 -10.55 16.47 11.42
N LYS A 43 -11.59 17.20 10.99
CA LYS A 43 -11.47 18.26 9.97
C LYS A 43 -10.52 19.36 10.40
N LEU A 44 -10.67 19.90 11.62
CA LEU A 44 -9.78 20.93 12.15
C LEU A 44 -8.33 20.43 12.21
N TYR A 45 -8.12 19.22 12.72
CA TYR A 45 -6.79 18.60 12.79
C TYR A 45 -6.18 18.39 11.40
N GLY A 46 -6.97 17.96 10.41
CA GLY A 46 -6.55 17.84 9.02
C GLY A 46 -6.11 19.17 8.42
N ILE A 47 -6.86 20.27 8.66
CA ILE A 47 -6.47 21.63 8.23
C ILE A 47 -5.13 22.00 8.84
N LEU A 48 -4.94 21.76 10.14
CA LEU A 48 -3.70 22.09 10.84
C LEU A 48 -2.50 21.31 10.27
N LEU A 49 -2.64 20.01 10.00
CA LEU A 49 -1.55 19.22 9.41
C LEU A 49 -1.22 19.66 7.99
N ILE A 50 -2.23 19.95 7.16
CA ILE A 50 -2.03 20.45 5.79
C ILE A 50 -1.34 21.82 5.83
N PHE A 51 -1.82 22.74 6.69
CA PHE A 51 -1.22 24.05 6.88
C PHE A 51 0.23 23.93 7.34
N LEU A 52 0.50 23.10 8.36
CA LEU A 52 1.86 22.84 8.84
C LEU A 52 2.77 22.32 7.71
N LYS A 53 2.29 21.36 6.90
CA LYS A 53 3.05 20.84 5.76
C LYS A 53 3.33 21.93 4.72
N ILE A 54 2.35 22.74 4.35
CA ILE A 54 2.51 23.83 3.39
C ILE A 54 3.49 24.88 3.93
N SER A 55 3.33 25.31 5.19
CA SER A 55 4.25 26.27 5.83
C SER A 55 5.67 25.74 5.87
N TRP A 56 5.87 24.45 6.14
CA TRP A 56 7.20 23.84 6.13
C TRP A 56 7.78 23.78 4.72
N MET A 57 6.98 23.44 3.70
CA MET A 57 7.43 23.49 2.30
C MET A 57 7.83 24.91 1.88
N LEU A 58 7.02 25.92 2.20
CA LEU A 58 7.32 27.32 1.92
C LEU A 58 8.59 27.78 2.64
N TYR A 59 8.78 27.36 3.89
CA TYR A 59 10.02 27.60 4.63
C TYR A 59 11.23 26.98 3.91
N CYS A 60 11.14 25.73 3.46
CA CYS A 60 12.21 25.08 2.70
C CYS A 60 12.48 25.78 1.36
N MET A 61 11.44 26.24 0.65
CA MET A 61 11.59 27.00 -0.59
C MET A 61 12.22 28.38 -0.39
N SER A 62 12.00 29.01 0.77
CA SER A 62 12.59 30.31 1.11
C SER A 62 14.10 30.25 1.32
N GLN A 63 14.65 29.06 1.61
CA GLN A 63 16.09 28.80 1.76
C GLN A 63 16.77 28.65 0.38
N GLN A 64 16.64 29.68 -0.46
CA GLN A 64 17.04 29.66 -1.87
C GLN A 64 18.52 29.39 -2.11
N THR A 65 19.41 29.85 -1.21
CA THR A 65 20.86 29.61 -1.30
C THR A 65 21.22 28.13 -1.29
N LEU A 66 20.48 27.34 -0.51
CA LEU A 66 20.76 25.93 -0.29
C LEU A 66 20.16 25.06 -1.42
N LEU A 67 18.96 25.40 -1.90
CA LEU A 67 18.38 24.82 -3.11
C LEU A 67 19.21 25.13 -4.37
N ARG A 68 19.74 26.35 -4.47
CA ARG A 68 20.61 26.77 -5.57
C ARG A 68 21.92 26.00 -5.61
N ASN A 69 22.54 25.75 -4.46
CA ASN A 69 23.77 24.94 -4.39
C ASN A 69 23.53 23.48 -4.80
N ILE A 70 22.38 22.91 -4.45
CA ILE A 70 21.99 21.56 -4.90
C ILE A 70 21.70 21.55 -6.41
N SER A 71 20.96 22.54 -6.92
CA SER A 71 20.60 22.60 -8.35
C SER A 71 21.78 22.90 -9.27
N LEU A 72 22.80 23.63 -8.81
CA LEU A 72 24.00 23.93 -9.59
C LEU A 72 24.91 22.71 -9.78
N ASN A 73 24.83 21.73 -8.87
CA ASN A 73 25.66 20.53 -8.89
C ASN A 73 24.94 19.31 -9.48
N VAL A 74 23.67 19.45 -9.87
CA VAL A 74 22.81 18.36 -10.31
C VAL A 74 22.25 18.68 -11.70
N LEU A 75 22.36 17.73 -12.63
CA LEU A 75 21.81 17.85 -13.99
C LEU A 75 20.32 18.21 -13.96
N HIS A 76 19.86 18.99 -14.94
CA HIS A 76 18.48 19.52 -14.98
C HIS A 76 17.44 18.39 -14.93
N VAL A 77 17.69 17.30 -15.66
CA VAL A 77 16.80 16.14 -15.68
C VAL A 77 16.66 15.48 -14.30
N GLN A 78 17.75 15.38 -13.54
CA GLN A 78 17.71 14.80 -12.20
C GLN A 78 17.00 15.71 -11.21
N SER A 79 17.21 17.03 -11.30
CA SER A 79 16.47 18.01 -10.50
C SER A 79 14.96 17.93 -10.76
N PHE A 80 14.56 17.72 -12.02
CA PHE A 80 13.15 17.48 -12.37
C PHE A 80 12.62 16.20 -11.72
N ILE A 81 13.33 15.07 -11.84
CA ILE A 81 12.89 13.78 -11.26
C ILE A 81 12.80 13.86 -9.73
N PHE A 82 13.74 14.56 -9.07
CA PHE A 82 13.70 14.79 -7.63
C PHE A 82 12.48 15.61 -7.23
N THR A 83 12.25 16.74 -7.92
CA THR A 83 11.11 17.62 -7.69
C THR A 83 9.80 16.87 -7.89
N PHE A 84 9.69 16.10 -8.97
CA PHE A 84 8.47 15.37 -9.28
C PHE A 84 8.16 14.29 -8.24
N ALA A 85 9.17 13.56 -7.75
CA ALA A 85 8.98 12.60 -6.65
C ALA A 85 8.54 13.29 -5.35
N ALA A 86 9.16 14.42 -5.00
CA ALA A 86 8.81 15.19 -3.81
C ALA A 86 7.37 15.73 -3.88
N VAL A 87 6.97 16.26 -5.04
CA VAL A 87 5.59 16.72 -5.29
C VAL A 87 4.61 15.57 -5.21
N ASN A 88 4.89 14.43 -5.83
CA ASN A 88 4.02 13.25 -5.79
C ASN A 88 3.86 12.69 -4.37
N SER A 89 4.97 12.58 -3.61
CA SER A 89 4.97 12.17 -2.21
C SER A 89 4.17 13.13 -1.31
N THR A 90 4.35 14.44 -1.50
CA THR A 90 3.56 15.46 -0.81
C THR A 90 2.08 15.36 -1.16
N PHE A 91 1.76 15.17 -2.44
CA PHE A 91 0.39 15.02 -2.91
C PHE A 91 -0.28 13.79 -2.29
N LEU A 92 0.44 12.67 -2.18
CA LEU A 92 -0.05 11.47 -1.48
C LEU A 92 -0.39 11.76 -0.02
N LEU A 93 0.49 12.46 0.71
CA LEU A 93 0.25 12.84 2.09
C LEU A 93 -1.00 13.73 2.21
N VAL A 94 -1.03 14.84 1.46
CA VAL A 94 -2.13 15.81 1.52
C VAL A 94 -3.44 15.18 1.10
N PHE A 95 -3.44 14.42 -0.01
CA PHE A 95 -4.62 13.71 -0.50
C PHE A 95 -5.16 12.71 0.54
N THR A 96 -4.29 11.97 1.21
CA THR A 96 -4.71 11.00 2.24
C THR A 96 -5.29 11.72 3.45
N ILE A 97 -4.68 12.82 3.92
CA ILE A 97 -5.23 13.64 5.01
C ILE A 97 -6.61 14.19 4.62
N ILE A 98 -6.74 14.73 3.40
CA ILE A 98 -8.02 15.24 2.89
C ILE A 98 -9.07 14.13 2.88
N LYS A 99 -8.73 12.96 2.33
CA LYS A 99 -9.65 11.82 2.24
C LYS A 99 -10.07 11.30 3.61
N SER A 100 -9.16 11.27 4.60
CA SER A 100 -9.46 10.84 5.97
C SER A 100 -10.28 11.86 6.77
N SER A 101 -10.15 13.15 6.46
CA SER A 101 -10.76 14.24 7.26
C SER A 101 -12.06 14.77 6.66
N PHE A 102 -12.10 14.88 5.34
CA PHE A 102 -13.19 15.49 4.57
C PHE A 102 -13.89 14.51 3.63
N GLY A 103 -13.25 13.39 3.31
CA GLY A 103 -13.80 12.40 2.39
C GLY A 103 -15.08 11.76 2.92
N ASP A 104 -15.90 11.28 1.98
CA ASP A 104 -17.07 10.50 2.35
C ASP A 104 -16.66 9.19 3.03
N THR A 105 -17.32 8.91 4.15
CA THR A 105 -17.04 7.73 4.98
C THR A 105 -17.99 6.59 4.74
N THR A 106 -18.96 6.75 3.83
CA THR A 106 -19.83 5.68 3.33
C THR A 106 -19.00 4.47 2.91
N ASN A 107 -17.93 4.67 2.14
CA ASN A 107 -17.08 3.57 1.67
C ASN A 107 -16.33 2.89 2.83
N TRP A 108 -15.81 3.65 3.79
CA TRP A 108 -15.19 3.09 5.00
C TRP A 108 -16.17 2.26 5.84
N LYS A 109 -17.37 2.80 6.09
CA LYS A 109 -18.45 2.07 6.79
C LYS A 109 -18.82 0.81 6.05
N THR A 110 -18.99 0.89 4.73
CA THR A 110 -19.35 -0.23 3.87
C THR A 110 -18.28 -1.32 3.91
N LEU A 111 -17.00 -0.95 3.77
CA LEU A 111 -15.86 -1.87 3.87
C LEU A 111 -15.89 -2.64 5.19
N ILE A 112 -15.94 -1.95 6.33
CA ILE A 112 -15.92 -2.60 7.64
C ILE A 112 -17.19 -3.42 7.90
N THR A 113 -18.36 -2.93 7.49
CA THR A 113 -19.63 -3.63 7.66
C THR A 113 -19.65 -4.95 6.89
N LYS A 114 -19.22 -4.92 5.62
CA LYS A 114 -19.16 -6.14 4.79
C LYS A 114 -18.14 -7.14 5.33
N LEU A 115 -16.97 -6.68 5.79
CA LEU A 115 -15.97 -7.57 6.41
C LEU A 115 -16.48 -8.21 7.71
N LYS A 116 -17.13 -7.45 8.58
CA LYS A 116 -17.75 -7.99 9.80
C LYS A 116 -18.86 -9.00 9.51
N PHE A 117 -19.66 -8.73 8.48
CA PHE A 117 -20.70 -9.66 8.03
C PHE A 117 -20.07 -11.00 7.63
N VAL A 118 -19.00 -10.97 6.83
CA VAL A 118 -18.27 -12.18 6.44
C VAL A 118 -17.65 -12.87 7.66
N ASP A 119 -17.08 -12.13 8.61
CA ASP A 119 -16.47 -12.70 9.83
C ASP A 119 -17.48 -13.45 10.69
N LEU A 120 -18.68 -12.87 10.86
CA LEU A 120 -19.76 -13.50 11.60
C LEU A 120 -20.21 -14.80 10.93
N LYS A 121 -20.26 -14.83 9.59
CA LYS A 121 -20.64 -16.01 8.80
C LYS A 121 -19.56 -17.09 8.74
N LEU A 122 -18.29 -16.69 8.80
CA LEU A 122 -17.13 -17.59 8.84
C LEU A 122 -16.73 -18.02 10.27
N GLN A 123 -17.42 -17.52 11.30
CA GLN A 123 -17.10 -17.76 12.71
C GLN A 123 -15.66 -17.35 13.06
N ASN A 124 -15.22 -16.22 12.50
CA ASN A 124 -13.90 -15.67 12.72
C ASN A 124 -13.83 -14.72 13.93
N THR A 125 -14.99 -14.28 14.46
CA THR A 125 -15.06 -13.30 15.56
C THR A 125 -14.41 -13.84 16.84
N GLY A 126 -13.50 -13.06 17.42
CA GLY A 126 -12.81 -13.37 18.67
C GLY A 126 -11.68 -14.40 18.54
N ARG A 127 -11.33 -14.85 17.33
CA ARG A 127 -10.18 -15.75 17.13
C ARG A 127 -8.88 -15.04 17.49
N THR A 128 -8.03 -15.70 18.27
CA THR A 128 -6.73 -15.15 18.69
C THR A 128 -5.58 -15.93 18.07
N ASP A 129 -4.57 -15.24 17.56
CA ASP A 129 -3.28 -15.82 17.15
C ASP A 129 -2.21 -15.42 18.17
N ARG A 130 -1.73 -16.40 18.95
CA ARG A 130 -0.69 -16.18 19.99
C ARG A 130 0.74 -16.39 19.49
N THR A 131 0.96 -16.54 18.18
CA THR A 131 2.27 -16.85 17.60
C THR A 131 3.05 -15.59 17.22
N ILE A 132 4.36 -15.72 16.95
CA ILE A 132 5.23 -14.66 16.38
C ILE A 132 4.67 -14.13 15.03
N LYS A 133 3.76 -14.88 14.39
CA LYS A 133 3.00 -14.46 13.21
C LYS A 133 1.92 -13.42 13.52
N ASN A 134 1.80 -12.97 14.76
CA ASN A 134 0.88 -11.92 15.14
C ASN A 134 1.15 -10.63 14.34
N PHE A 135 0.10 -10.11 13.73
CA PHE A 135 0.10 -8.88 12.95
C PHE A 135 0.86 -7.73 13.64
N TYR A 136 0.60 -7.49 14.93
CA TYR A 136 1.20 -6.35 15.64
C TYR A 136 2.70 -6.50 15.83
N TYR A 137 3.20 -7.71 16.11
CA TYR A 137 4.63 -7.94 16.23
C TYR A 137 5.34 -7.60 14.92
N ARG A 138 4.79 -8.06 13.79
CA ARG A 138 5.32 -7.75 12.46
C ARG A 138 5.27 -6.25 12.17
N VAL A 139 4.16 -5.57 12.48
CA VAL A 139 4.04 -4.11 12.27
C VAL A 139 5.05 -3.34 13.13
N ILE A 140 5.21 -3.70 14.39
CA ILE A 140 6.18 -3.07 15.30
C ILE A 140 7.61 -3.29 14.79
N LEU A 141 7.96 -4.52 14.40
CA LEU A 141 9.26 -4.82 13.80
C LEU A 141 9.50 -4.00 12.52
N GLN A 142 8.51 -3.90 11.65
CA GLN A 142 8.58 -3.07 10.43
C GLN A 142 8.80 -1.59 10.77
N HIS A 143 8.17 -1.06 11.82
CA HIS A 143 8.40 0.31 12.29
C HIS A 143 9.83 0.49 12.81
N PHE A 144 10.34 -0.42 13.64
CA PHE A 144 11.72 -0.35 14.12
C PHE A 144 12.73 -0.39 12.97
N LEU A 145 12.51 -1.26 11.98
CA LEU A 145 13.35 -1.32 10.79
C LEU A 145 13.27 -0.03 9.96
N PHE A 146 12.08 0.55 9.79
CA PHE A 146 11.91 1.82 9.08
C PHE A 146 12.62 2.97 9.81
N VAL A 147 12.40 3.10 11.12
CA VAL A 147 13.04 4.14 11.94
C VAL A 147 14.56 3.97 11.94
N GLY A 148 15.07 2.73 12.01
CA GLY A 148 16.49 2.45 11.88
C GLY A 148 17.05 2.87 10.53
N ALA A 149 16.36 2.53 9.43
CA ALA A 149 16.76 2.92 8.08
C ALA A 149 16.73 4.46 7.89
N VAL A 150 15.72 5.14 8.42
CA VAL A 150 15.62 6.60 8.40
C VAL A 150 16.70 7.25 9.26
N THR A 151 16.98 6.70 10.43
CA THR A 151 18.05 7.22 11.31
C THR A 151 19.40 7.09 10.62
N ALA A 152 19.69 5.94 10.02
CA ALA A 152 20.88 5.76 9.20
C ALA A 152 20.93 6.76 8.04
N HIS A 153 19.81 6.95 7.33
CA HIS A 153 19.70 7.95 6.27
C HIS A 153 20.06 9.36 6.76
N VAL A 154 19.45 9.82 7.86
CA VAL A 154 19.75 11.14 8.46
C VAL A 154 21.21 11.24 8.86
N LEU A 155 21.78 10.22 9.50
CA LEU A 155 23.18 10.22 9.93
C LEU A 155 24.14 10.33 8.74
N PHE A 156 23.88 9.62 7.65
CA PHE A 156 24.66 9.77 6.42
C PHE A 156 24.56 11.19 5.85
N TRP A 157 23.35 11.75 5.75
CA TRP A 157 23.19 13.12 5.23
C TRP A 157 23.78 14.18 6.15
N THR A 158 23.80 13.98 7.48
CA THR A 158 24.49 14.89 8.42
C THR A 158 26.02 14.85 8.29
N GLN A 159 26.59 13.73 7.83
CA GLN A 159 28.04 13.61 7.61
C GLN A 159 28.46 14.25 6.29
N VAL A 160 27.67 14.03 5.23
CA VAL A 160 27.94 14.53 3.88
C VAL A 160 27.62 16.02 3.75
N PHE A 161 26.64 16.52 4.49
CA PHE A 161 26.14 17.89 4.35
C PHE A 161 25.98 18.61 5.70
N SER A 162 25.95 19.94 5.67
CA SER A 162 25.72 20.75 6.87
C SER A 162 24.34 20.48 7.51
N ILE A 163 24.21 20.80 8.80
CA ILE A 163 22.96 20.68 9.59
C ILE A 163 21.75 21.36 8.90
N GLU A 164 21.99 22.33 8.03
CA GLU A 164 20.93 23.03 7.30
C GLU A 164 20.24 22.14 6.25
N ILE A 165 20.98 21.24 5.59
CA ILE A 165 20.44 20.29 4.60
C ILE A 165 19.57 19.23 5.28
N VAL A 166 19.91 18.84 6.50
CA VAL A 166 19.14 17.91 7.33
C VAL A 166 17.72 18.42 7.56
N LYS A 167 17.54 19.74 7.72
CA LYS A 167 16.21 20.36 7.89
C LYS A 167 15.32 20.18 6.66
N ILE A 168 15.91 20.16 5.46
CA ILE A 168 15.18 19.91 4.21
C ILE A 168 14.90 18.41 4.07
N CYS A 169 15.86 17.55 4.38
CA CYS A 169 15.67 16.10 4.37
C CYS A 169 14.56 15.64 5.33
N LEU A 170 14.41 16.29 6.49
CA LEU A 170 13.35 16.00 7.45
C LEU A 170 11.94 16.13 6.87
N VAL A 171 11.71 17.07 5.94
CA VAL A 171 10.41 17.23 5.26
C VAL A 171 10.06 15.98 4.45
N SER A 172 11.02 15.50 3.67
CA SER A 172 10.85 14.30 2.84
C SER A 172 10.70 13.03 3.69
N LEU A 173 11.34 12.98 4.86
CA LEU A 173 11.23 11.84 5.78
C LEU A 173 9.81 11.66 6.33
N ILE A 174 9.10 12.77 6.62
CA ILE A 174 7.70 12.71 7.02
C ILE A 174 6.84 12.12 5.90
N ASP A 175 7.09 12.51 4.64
CA ASP A 175 6.34 11.98 3.50
C ASP A 175 6.59 10.48 3.30
N TYR A 176 7.85 10.04 3.43
CA TYR A 176 8.20 8.62 3.34
C TYR A 176 7.59 7.81 4.47
N TYR A 177 7.57 8.35 5.69
CA TYR A 177 6.94 7.69 6.81
C TYR A 177 5.43 7.56 6.60
N PHE A 178 4.80 8.63 6.12
CA PHE A 178 3.39 8.62 5.80
C PHE A 178 3.06 7.58 4.74
N GLN A 179 3.85 7.51 3.67
CA GLN A 179 3.71 6.51 2.62
C GLN A 179 3.90 5.08 3.15
N PHE A 180 4.87 4.87 4.05
CA PHE A 180 5.06 3.60 4.76
C PHE A 180 3.81 3.18 5.55
N LEU A 181 3.22 4.10 6.31
CA LEU A 181 1.98 3.85 7.04
C LEU A 181 0.81 3.48 6.12
N VAL A 182 0.66 4.18 4.99
CA VAL A 182 -0.36 3.87 3.96
C VAL A 182 -0.15 2.46 3.40
N MET A 183 1.09 2.09 3.04
CA MET A 183 1.39 0.75 2.52
C MET A 183 1.10 -0.35 3.55
N ILE A 184 1.43 -0.15 4.83
CA ILE A 184 1.09 -1.13 5.89
C ILE A 184 -0.42 -1.29 6.02
N LEU A 185 -1.18 -0.18 6.00
CA LEU A 185 -2.64 -0.23 6.08
C LEU A 185 -3.25 -1.01 4.92
N ILE A 186 -2.81 -0.72 3.69
CA ILE A 186 -3.26 -1.41 2.48
C ILE A 186 -2.93 -2.91 2.58
N ASN A 187 -1.70 -3.26 2.99
CA ASN A 187 -1.28 -4.65 3.19
C ASN A 187 -2.10 -5.38 4.25
N ALA A 188 -2.46 -4.71 5.35
CA ALA A 188 -3.27 -5.30 6.40
C ALA A 188 -4.67 -5.69 5.87
N TYR A 189 -5.28 -4.85 5.04
CA TYR A 189 -6.54 -5.18 4.37
C TYR A 189 -6.40 -6.32 3.36
N ILE A 190 -5.34 -6.33 2.56
CA ILE A 190 -5.09 -7.41 1.60
C ILE A 190 -4.93 -8.76 2.32
N GLU A 191 -4.15 -8.81 3.40
CA GLU A 191 -3.97 -10.02 4.20
C GLU A 191 -5.30 -10.49 4.83
N SER A 192 -6.10 -9.53 5.29
CA SER A 192 -7.46 -9.74 5.78
C SER A 192 -8.35 -10.39 4.71
N PHE A 193 -8.32 -9.93 3.46
CA PHE A 193 -9.02 -10.58 2.33
C PHE A 193 -8.48 -11.98 2.05
N ASN A 194 -7.16 -12.14 1.96
CA ASN A 194 -6.49 -13.42 1.69
C ASN A 194 -6.94 -14.50 2.69
N SER A 195 -6.95 -14.15 3.98
CA SER A 195 -7.36 -15.07 5.03
C SER A 195 -8.82 -15.52 4.90
N ARG A 196 -9.73 -14.62 4.52
CA ARG A 196 -11.15 -14.96 4.34
C ARG A 196 -11.39 -15.83 3.12
N TYR A 197 -10.69 -15.59 2.01
CA TYR A 197 -10.76 -16.49 0.85
C TYR A 197 -10.22 -17.88 1.18
N LYS A 198 -9.15 -18.00 1.98
CA LYS A 198 -8.67 -19.29 2.49
C LYS A 198 -9.72 -19.99 3.34
N ASP A 199 -10.37 -19.28 4.26
CA ASP A 199 -11.43 -19.82 5.10
C ASP A 199 -12.65 -20.27 4.27
N LEU A 200 -13.02 -19.52 3.22
CA LEU A 200 -14.08 -19.91 2.27
C LEU A 200 -13.73 -21.21 1.53
N ASN A 201 -12.50 -21.36 1.06
CA ASN A 201 -12.02 -22.58 0.41
C ASN A 201 -12.12 -23.79 1.36
N THR A 202 -11.71 -23.63 2.62
CA THR A 202 -11.84 -24.68 3.63
C THR A 202 -13.31 -25.00 3.92
N LYS A 203 -14.16 -23.99 4.08
CA LYS A 203 -15.59 -24.16 4.37
C LYS A 203 -16.34 -24.83 3.23
N LEU A 204 -15.97 -24.58 1.98
CA LEU A 204 -16.52 -25.27 0.80
C LEU A 204 -16.24 -26.78 0.87
N MET A 205 -14.99 -27.17 1.14
CA MET A 205 -14.58 -28.58 1.24
C MET A 205 -15.28 -29.32 2.39
N VAL A 206 -15.54 -28.65 3.51
CA VAL A 206 -16.29 -29.23 4.64
C VAL A 206 -17.78 -29.33 4.31
N THR A 207 -18.34 -28.28 3.68
CA THR A 207 -19.76 -28.20 3.33
C THR A 207 -20.17 -29.30 2.37
N TYR A 208 -19.29 -29.64 1.42
CA TYR A 208 -19.49 -30.73 0.48
C TYR A 208 -19.82 -32.08 1.13
N LYS A 209 -19.28 -32.34 2.33
CA LYS A 209 -19.47 -33.60 3.06
C LYS A 209 -20.74 -33.64 3.91
N THR A 210 -21.64 -32.65 3.81
CA THR A 210 -22.83 -32.57 4.67
C THR A 210 -24.14 -32.78 3.91
N ASP A 211 -25.11 -33.45 4.53
CA ASP A 211 -26.47 -33.70 4.00
C ASP A 211 -27.27 -32.42 3.68
N LYS A 212 -26.92 -31.28 4.30
CA LYS A 212 -27.54 -29.96 4.06
C LYS A 212 -26.80 -29.13 3.00
N LEU A 213 -26.29 -29.79 1.95
CA LEU A 213 -25.40 -29.20 0.96
C LEU A 213 -25.98 -27.92 0.32
N VAL A 214 -27.18 -28.01 -0.26
CA VAL A 214 -27.76 -26.93 -1.09
C VAL A 214 -27.91 -25.61 -0.32
N LYS A 215 -28.41 -25.65 0.92
CA LYS A 215 -28.58 -24.44 1.75
C LYS A 215 -27.23 -23.82 2.08
N LYS A 216 -26.27 -24.63 2.52
CA LYS A 216 -24.93 -24.17 2.87
C LYS A 216 -24.13 -23.64 1.67
N LEU A 217 -24.34 -24.19 0.47
CA LEU A 217 -23.73 -23.67 -0.76
C LEU A 217 -24.28 -22.29 -1.14
N ASN A 218 -25.58 -22.04 -0.93
CA ASN A 218 -26.14 -20.70 -1.15
C ASN A 218 -25.56 -19.67 -0.15
N ASP A 219 -25.40 -20.06 1.12
CA ASP A 219 -24.76 -19.20 2.13
C ASP A 219 -23.31 -18.88 1.72
N LEU A 220 -22.55 -19.87 1.26
CA LEU A 220 -21.19 -19.68 0.74
C LEU A 220 -21.14 -18.77 -0.49
N ALA A 221 -22.12 -18.88 -1.41
CA ALA A 221 -22.22 -18.00 -2.57
C ALA A 221 -22.37 -16.53 -2.14
N GLN A 222 -23.21 -16.28 -1.13
CA GLN A 222 -23.43 -14.95 -0.58
C GLN A 222 -22.16 -14.42 0.08
N GLU A 223 -21.47 -15.23 0.89
CA GLU A 223 -20.22 -14.85 1.54
C GLU A 223 -19.13 -14.50 0.52
N TYR A 224 -18.94 -15.33 -0.52
CA TYR A 224 -17.99 -15.08 -1.61
C TYR A 224 -18.33 -13.80 -2.38
N ARG A 225 -19.61 -13.61 -2.74
CA ARG A 225 -20.08 -12.41 -3.43
C ARG A 225 -19.81 -11.15 -2.61
N VAL A 226 -20.19 -11.14 -1.32
CA VAL A 226 -19.97 -9.98 -0.46
C VAL A 226 -18.48 -9.66 -0.36
N LEU A 227 -17.62 -10.68 -0.27
CA LEU A 227 -16.17 -10.47 -0.25
C LEU A 227 -15.64 -9.86 -1.57
N GLY A 228 -16.12 -10.34 -2.72
CA GLY A 228 -15.78 -9.77 -4.04
C GLY A 228 -16.21 -8.31 -4.17
N GLU A 229 -17.46 -7.97 -3.82
CA GLU A 229 -17.92 -6.57 -3.80
C GLU A 229 -17.13 -5.69 -2.82
N THR A 230 -16.58 -6.28 -1.75
CA THR A 230 -15.78 -5.56 -0.75
C THR A 230 -14.41 -5.20 -1.32
N VAL A 231 -13.85 -6.00 -2.22
CA VAL A 231 -12.61 -5.68 -2.95
C VAL A 231 -12.80 -4.47 -3.88
N THR A 232 -13.98 -4.31 -4.47
CA THR A 232 -14.33 -3.11 -5.26
C THR A 232 -14.31 -1.85 -4.37
N VAL A 233 -14.97 -1.89 -3.21
CA VAL A 233 -14.98 -0.78 -2.25
C VAL A 233 -13.56 -0.45 -1.76
N PHE A 234 -12.72 -1.47 -1.54
CA PHE A 234 -11.31 -1.29 -1.22
C PHE A 234 -10.56 -0.56 -2.35
N SER A 235 -10.78 -0.96 -3.61
CA SER A 235 -10.16 -0.34 -4.78
C SER A 235 -10.57 1.13 -4.94
N GLU A 236 -11.81 1.48 -4.61
CA GLU A 236 -12.27 2.87 -4.56
C GLU A 236 -11.62 3.67 -3.41
N LEU A 237 -11.40 3.03 -2.25
CA LEU A 237 -10.80 3.65 -1.07
C LEU A 237 -9.29 3.88 -1.17
N PHE A 238 -8.55 3.00 -1.83
CA PHE A 238 -7.09 3.08 -1.86
C PHE A 238 -6.51 3.25 -3.27
N GLY A 239 -7.33 3.16 -4.32
CA GLY A 239 -6.86 3.15 -5.71
C GLY A 239 -5.95 4.33 -6.05
N TYR A 240 -6.37 5.57 -5.75
CA TYR A 240 -5.54 6.76 -6.00
C TYR A 240 -4.22 6.74 -5.22
N GLN A 241 -4.24 6.31 -3.96
CA GLN A 241 -3.02 6.18 -3.16
C GLN A 241 -2.09 5.12 -3.75
N ILE A 242 -2.63 3.99 -4.25
CA ILE A 242 -1.86 2.96 -4.92
C ILE A 242 -1.22 3.49 -6.21
N ILE A 243 -1.93 4.31 -7.00
CA ILE A 243 -1.35 4.97 -8.19
C ILE A 243 -0.17 5.83 -7.77
N MET A 244 -0.35 6.72 -6.80
CA MET A 244 0.72 7.62 -6.33
C MET A 244 1.92 6.85 -5.78
N ILE A 245 1.68 5.78 -5.01
CA ILE A 245 2.74 4.89 -4.53
C ILE A 245 3.48 4.23 -5.70
N THR A 246 2.75 3.76 -6.71
CA THR A 246 3.32 3.11 -7.91
C THR A 246 4.21 4.08 -8.68
N ILE A 247 3.73 5.30 -8.93
CA ILE A 247 4.51 6.38 -9.58
C ILE A 247 5.75 6.71 -8.74
N ASP A 248 5.57 6.88 -7.43
CA ASP A 248 6.68 7.20 -6.52
C ASP A 248 7.77 6.13 -6.54
N ARG A 249 7.39 4.84 -6.58
CA ARG A 249 8.34 3.74 -6.70
C ARG A 249 9.11 3.75 -8.01
N ALA A 250 8.43 4.04 -9.12
CA ALA A 250 9.11 4.18 -10.41
C ALA A 250 10.13 5.34 -10.38
N LEU A 251 9.74 6.50 -9.83
CA LEU A 251 10.62 7.66 -9.72
C LEU A 251 11.82 7.39 -8.80
N GLN A 252 11.62 6.74 -7.64
CA GLN A 252 12.72 6.41 -6.73
C GLN A 252 13.71 5.41 -7.34
N CYS A 253 13.24 4.47 -8.16
CA CYS A 253 14.13 3.58 -8.92
C CYS A 253 14.98 4.37 -9.92
N ILE A 254 14.38 5.28 -10.68
CA ILE A 254 15.13 6.14 -11.62
C ILE A 254 16.17 6.98 -10.84
N GLN A 255 15.78 7.61 -9.74
CA GLN A 255 16.71 8.38 -8.89
C GLN A 255 17.89 7.53 -8.41
N CYS A 256 17.63 6.29 -8.01
CA CYS A 256 18.68 5.38 -7.55
C CYS A 256 19.73 5.11 -8.64
N PHE A 257 19.28 4.84 -9.87
CA PHE A 257 20.18 4.60 -11.00
C PHE A 257 20.95 5.85 -11.45
N LEU A 258 20.32 7.03 -11.39
CA LEU A 258 21.00 8.29 -11.70
C LEU A 258 22.07 8.63 -10.66
N MET A 259 21.78 8.42 -9.38
CA MET A 259 22.76 8.59 -8.32
C MET A 259 23.90 7.58 -8.41
N PHE A 260 23.60 6.33 -8.82
CA PHE A 260 24.64 5.35 -9.13
C PHE A 260 25.56 5.84 -10.24
N HIS A 261 25.00 6.38 -11.32
CA HIS A 261 25.80 6.90 -12.44
C HIS A 261 26.72 8.05 -12.00
N ILE A 262 26.23 8.99 -11.20
CA ILE A 262 27.04 10.10 -10.68
C ILE A 262 28.14 9.58 -9.75
N ALA A 263 27.78 8.74 -8.78
CA ALA A 263 28.75 8.10 -7.89
C ALA A 263 29.80 7.33 -8.69
N SER A 264 29.41 6.68 -9.81
CA SER A 264 30.32 5.95 -10.69
C SER A 264 31.42 6.80 -11.32
N LYS A 265 31.11 8.07 -11.63
CA LYS A 265 32.06 9.03 -12.20
C LYS A 265 32.90 9.72 -11.13
N THR A 266 32.43 9.76 -9.89
CA THR A 266 32.97 10.55 -8.77
C THR A 266 33.42 9.69 -7.59
N PHE A 267 33.61 8.38 -7.77
CA PHE A 267 33.93 7.42 -6.69
C PHE A 267 35.17 7.76 -5.83
N ALA A 268 35.99 8.73 -6.25
CA ALA A 268 37.07 9.30 -5.43
C ALA A 268 36.55 10.19 -4.27
N GLU A 269 35.30 10.67 -4.33
CA GLU A 269 34.63 11.48 -3.32
C GLU A 269 33.74 10.60 -2.44
N GLU A 270 34.16 10.38 -1.18
CA GLU A 270 33.45 9.55 -0.19
C GLU A 270 31.99 10.01 0.01
N ASP A 271 31.76 11.31 -0.08
CA ASP A 271 30.45 11.97 0.07
C ASP A 271 29.40 11.49 -0.93
N CYS A 272 29.78 11.36 -2.20
CA CYS A 272 28.89 10.87 -3.26
C CYS A 272 28.51 9.41 -3.05
N PHE A 273 29.43 8.59 -2.53
CA PHE A 273 29.17 7.19 -2.23
C PHE A 273 28.15 7.02 -1.09
N TYR A 274 28.28 7.78 0.01
CA TYR A 274 27.32 7.73 1.11
C TYR A 274 25.92 8.20 0.69
N ALA A 275 25.83 9.27 -0.11
CA ALA A 275 24.55 9.73 -0.66
C ALA A 275 23.87 8.65 -1.53
N TYR A 276 24.64 7.97 -2.39
CA TYR A 276 24.16 6.86 -3.20
C TYR A 276 23.66 5.68 -2.34
N LEU A 277 24.46 5.24 -1.37
CA LEU A 277 24.10 4.14 -0.47
C LEU A 277 22.81 4.45 0.30
N SER A 278 22.70 5.68 0.80
CA SER A 278 21.55 6.19 1.55
C SER A 278 20.26 6.18 0.73
N ILE A 279 20.31 6.62 -0.54
CA ILE A 279 19.17 6.58 -1.47
C ILE A 279 18.81 5.13 -1.84
N THR A 280 19.82 4.29 -2.06
CA THR A 280 19.64 2.87 -2.42
C THR A 280 18.93 2.10 -1.31
N LEU A 281 19.41 2.23 -0.07
CA LEU A 281 18.79 1.59 1.09
C LEU A 281 17.32 2.02 1.25
N ARG A 282 17.04 3.32 1.09
CA ARG A 282 15.67 3.85 1.12
C ARG A 282 14.79 3.24 0.03
N THR A 283 15.26 3.26 -1.22
CA THR A 283 14.52 2.73 -2.38
C THR A 283 14.26 1.24 -2.24
N LEU A 284 15.25 0.45 -1.80
CA LEU A 284 15.09 -0.99 -1.55
C LEU A 284 14.10 -1.27 -0.41
N PHE A 285 14.20 -0.52 0.69
CA PHE A 285 13.33 -0.71 1.84
C PHE A 285 11.87 -0.44 1.48
N LEU A 286 11.57 0.73 0.92
CA LEU A 286 10.22 1.08 0.52
C LEU A 286 9.73 0.25 -0.69
N GLY A 287 10.63 -0.15 -1.58
CA GLY A 287 10.37 -1.09 -2.66
C GLY A 287 9.93 -2.47 -2.16
N TYR A 288 10.54 -2.97 -1.08
CA TYR A 288 10.14 -4.23 -0.46
C TYR A 288 8.68 -4.23 0.02
N PHE A 289 8.21 -3.15 0.65
CA PHE A 289 6.80 -3.05 1.06
C PHE A 289 5.84 -3.00 -0.12
N PHE A 290 6.22 -2.28 -1.18
CA PHE A 290 5.44 -2.23 -2.41
C PHE A 290 5.36 -3.60 -3.10
N LEU A 291 6.48 -4.32 -3.21
CA LEU A 291 6.50 -5.67 -3.78
C LEU A 291 5.67 -6.63 -2.93
N THR A 292 5.79 -6.57 -1.61
CA THR A 292 4.99 -7.38 -0.69
C THR A 292 3.49 -7.12 -0.88
N MET A 293 3.09 -5.86 -1.13
CA MET A 293 1.72 -5.49 -1.46
C MET A 293 1.23 -6.15 -2.75
N ILE A 294 1.99 -6.02 -3.85
CA ILE A 294 1.60 -6.61 -5.13
C ILE A 294 1.55 -8.14 -5.05
N VAL A 295 2.51 -8.77 -4.37
CA VAL A 295 2.52 -10.23 -4.16
C VAL A 295 1.31 -10.67 -3.33
N SER A 296 0.99 -9.97 -2.25
CA SER A 296 -0.16 -10.29 -1.39
C SER A 296 -1.49 -10.15 -2.14
N ILE A 297 -1.61 -9.17 -3.03
CA ILE A 297 -2.78 -9.02 -3.92
C ILE A 297 -2.89 -10.24 -4.82
N GLN A 298 -1.79 -10.64 -5.46
CA GLN A 298 -1.80 -11.80 -6.35
C GLN A 298 -2.16 -13.09 -5.61
N GLU A 299 -1.63 -13.30 -4.41
CA GLU A 299 -2.01 -14.45 -3.57
C GLU A 299 -3.50 -14.44 -3.26
N THR A 300 -4.07 -13.28 -2.93
CA THR A 300 -5.50 -13.11 -2.64
C THR A 300 -6.35 -13.47 -3.86
N ILE A 301 -5.99 -12.97 -5.04
CA ILE A 301 -6.65 -13.32 -6.32
C ILE A 301 -6.55 -14.82 -6.57
N GLN A 302 -5.40 -15.43 -6.32
CA GLN A 302 -5.21 -16.87 -6.49
C GLN A 302 -6.09 -17.68 -5.53
N GLN A 303 -6.24 -17.26 -4.27
CA GLN A 303 -7.16 -17.92 -3.33
C GLN A 303 -8.62 -17.81 -3.76
N ALA A 304 -9.02 -16.68 -4.34
CA ALA A 304 -10.36 -16.51 -4.88
C ALA A 304 -10.59 -17.38 -6.13
N LYS A 305 -9.62 -17.47 -7.05
CA LYS A 305 -9.68 -18.37 -8.21
C LYS A 305 -9.77 -19.84 -7.78
N ARG A 306 -8.99 -20.22 -6.76
CA ARG A 306 -9.05 -21.57 -6.17
C ARG A 306 -10.45 -21.94 -5.71
N PHE A 307 -11.25 -21.00 -5.20
CA PHE A 307 -12.64 -21.27 -4.83
C PHE A 307 -13.47 -21.74 -6.02
N VAL A 308 -13.31 -21.07 -7.17
CA VAL A 308 -13.98 -21.41 -8.42
C VAL A 308 -13.49 -22.77 -8.94
N ASP A 309 -12.18 -23.01 -8.90
CA ASP A 309 -11.58 -24.29 -9.33
C ASP A 309 -12.07 -25.45 -8.45
N LEU A 310 -12.17 -25.25 -7.13
CA LEU A 310 -12.75 -26.24 -6.21
C LEU A 310 -14.23 -26.51 -6.52
N CYS A 311 -15.01 -25.49 -6.87
CA CYS A 311 -16.40 -25.69 -7.28
C CYS A 311 -16.50 -26.59 -8.52
N PHE A 312 -15.61 -26.41 -9.50
CA PHE A 312 -15.52 -27.28 -10.68
C PHE A 312 -15.15 -28.71 -10.31
N GLN A 313 -14.09 -28.90 -9.53
CA GLN A 313 -13.64 -30.23 -9.10
C GLN A 313 -14.73 -30.98 -8.32
N LEU A 314 -15.44 -30.29 -7.43
CA LEU A 314 -16.54 -30.90 -6.68
C LEU A 314 -17.74 -31.23 -7.56
N GLN A 315 -18.02 -30.41 -8.59
CA GLN A 315 -19.06 -30.71 -9.58
C GLN A 315 -18.72 -32.00 -10.35
N GLU A 316 -17.45 -32.18 -10.72
CA GLU A 316 -16.95 -33.40 -11.37
C GLU A 316 -16.90 -34.62 -10.43
N GLN A 317 -16.95 -34.44 -9.12
CA GLN A 317 -17.04 -35.57 -8.19
C GLN A 317 -18.48 -36.00 -7.92
N CYS A 318 -19.45 -35.13 -8.19
CA CYS A 318 -20.87 -35.30 -7.84
C CYS A 318 -21.76 -35.76 -9.01
N HIS A 319 -21.20 -36.25 -10.13
CA HIS A 319 -21.96 -36.53 -11.37
C HIS A 319 -23.25 -37.35 -11.20
N GLN A 320 -23.38 -38.13 -10.13
CA GLN A 320 -24.53 -38.98 -9.86
C GLN A 320 -25.70 -38.27 -9.15
N ASP A 321 -25.48 -37.13 -8.47
CA ASP A 321 -26.55 -36.38 -7.78
C ASP A 321 -26.88 -35.08 -8.52
N HIS A 322 -27.93 -35.13 -9.34
CA HIS A 322 -28.42 -34.00 -10.13
C HIS A 322 -28.73 -32.75 -9.28
N LYS A 323 -29.18 -32.91 -8.02
CA LYS A 323 -29.51 -31.78 -7.16
C LYS A 323 -28.24 -31.07 -6.68
N HIS A 324 -27.20 -31.84 -6.36
CA HIS A 324 -25.89 -31.31 -5.96
C HIS A 324 -25.17 -30.64 -7.13
N VAL A 325 -25.17 -31.27 -8.31
CA VAL A 325 -24.58 -30.70 -9.53
C VAL A 325 -25.26 -29.38 -9.89
N LYS A 326 -26.59 -29.29 -9.84
CA LYS A 326 -27.33 -28.06 -10.14
C LYS A 326 -27.01 -26.94 -9.14
N ALA A 327 -26.87 -27.26 -7.86
CA ALA A 327 -26.50 -26.29 -6.83
C ALA A 327 -25.07 -25.77 -7.01
N LEU A 328 -24.11 -26.66 -7.27
CA LEU A 328 -22.71 -26.31 -7.54
C LEU A 328 -22.57 -25.50 -8.84
N SER A 329 -23.29 -25.86 -9.91
CA SER A 329 -23.31 -25.10 -11.15
C SER A 329 -23.86 -23.67 -10.95
N LYS A 330 -24.90 -23.52 -10.13
CA LYS A 330 -25.43 -22.19 -9.77
C LYS A 330 -24.42 -21.38 -8.98
N LEU A 331 -23.77 -21.98 -7.97
CA LEU A 331 -22.70 -21.36 -7.18
C LEU A 331 -21.55 -20.92 -8.10
N LEU A 332 -21.10 -21.80 -8.99
CA LEU A 332 -20.03 -21.55 -9.93
C LEU A 332 -20.35 -20.37 -10.85
N LYS A 333 -21.56 -20.33 -11.42
CA LYS A 333 -22.01 -19.21 -12.26
C LYS A 333 -21.99 -17.89 -11.48
N HIS A 334 -22.36 -17.91 -10.20
CA HIS A 334 -22.28 -16.72 -9.34
C HIS A 334 -20.83 -16.35 -9.04
N ALA A 335 -20.00 -17.31 -8.61
CA ALA A 335 -18.61 -17.06 -8.21
C ALA A 335 -17.76 -16.51 -9.37
N LYS A 336 -18.01 -16.95 -10.61
CA LYS A 336 -17.36 -16.40 -11.81
C LYS A 336 -17.63 -14.90 -12.01
N ASN A 337 -18.85 -14.45 -11.70
CA ASN A 337 -19.25 -13.04 -11.88
C ASN A 337 -18.71 -12.11 -10.78
N PHE A 338 -18.24 -12.66 -9.66
CA PHE A 338 -17.75 -11.88 -8.51
C PHE A 338 -16.29 -12.21 -8.18
N GLN A 339 -15.48 -12.58 -9.18
CA GLN A 339 -14.05 -12.73 -8.97
C GLN A 339 -13.45 -11.37 -8.56
N PRO A 340 -12.62 -11.33 -7.50
CA PRO A 340 -12.05 -10.08 -7.04
C PRO A 340 -11.04 -9.56 -8.06
N GLU A 341 -11.26 -8.33 -8.50
CA GLU A 341 -10.32 -7.58 -9.32
C GLU A 341 -9.82 -6.39 -8.49
N PHE A 342 -8.57 -6.48 -8.05
CA PHE A 342 -7.92 -5.36 -7.38
C PHE A 342 -7.48 -4.36 -8.45
N THR A 343 -8.06 -3.16 -8.40
CA THR A 343 -7.76 -2.11 -9.37
C THR A 343 -7.29 -0.84 -8.69
N ALA A 344 -6.45 -0.09 -9.37
CA ALA A 344 -6.07 1.25 -8.95
C ALA A 344 -7.15 2.24 -9.41
N HIS A 345 -8.32 2.25 -8.74
CA HIS A 345 -9.47 3.09 -9.12
C HIS A 345 -9.90 2.94 -10.60
N GLY A 346 -9.83 1.71 -11.13
CA GLY A 346 -10.13 1.42 -12.54
C GLY A 346 -9.06 1.82 -13.57
N PHE A 347 -7.98 2.49 -13.18
CA PHE A 347 -6.91 2.88 -14.11
C PHE A 347 -6.12 1.67 -14.63
N PHE A 348 -5.78 0.73 -13.73
CA PHE A 348 -5.11 -0.51 -14.09
C PHE A 348 -5.35 -1.62 -13.06
N ASN A 349 -5.17 -2.86 -13.48
CA ASN A 349 -5.27 -4.04 -12.64
C ASN A 349 -3.97 -4.24 -11.85
N LEU A 350 -4.10 -4.47 -10.54
CA LEU A 350 -2.98 -4.72 -9.64
C LEU A 350 -2.55 -6.18 -9.74
N ASN A 351 -1.56 -6.43 -10.59
CA ASN A 351 -1.00 -7.75 -10.83
C ASN A 351 0.54 -7.67 -10.96
N LYS A 352 1.18 -8.83 -11.11
CA LYS A 352 2.65 -8.92 -11.27
C LYS A 352 3.18 -8.16 -12.49
N HIS A 353 2.37 -7.95 -13.53
CA HIS A 353 2.79 -7.20 -14.72
C HIS A 353 3.06 -5.73 -14.42
N VAL A 354 2.44 -5.15 -13.38
CA VAL A 354 2.74 -3.78 -12.94
C VAL A 354 4.22 -3.64 -12.56
N VAL A 355 4.79 -4.64 -11.86
CA VAL A 355 6.20 -4.62 -11.46
C VAL A 355 7.12 -4.69 -12.68
N PHE A 356 6.84 -5.60 -13.62
CA PHE A 356 7.60 -5.69 -14.87
C PHE A 356 7.46 -4.45 -15.74
N GLY A 357 6.28 -3.85 -15.78
CA GLY A 357 6.03 -2.58 -16.46
C GLY A 357 6.82 -1.43 -15.86
N ILE A 358 6.90 -1.35 -14.52
CA ILE A 358 7.77 -0.39 -13.83
C ILE A 358 9.23 -0.63 -14.22
N ILE A 359 9.73 -1.87 -14.16
CA ILE A 359 11.12 -2.19 -14.50
C ILE A 359 11.44 -1.76 -15.93
N GLY A 360 10.58 -2.10 -16.89
CA GLY A 360 10.75 -1.72 -18.30
C GLY A 360 10.75 -0.20 -18.49
N ASN A 361 9.79 0.51 -17.88
CA ASN A 361 9.72 1.97 -17.97
C ASN A 361 10.92 2.64 -17.29
N VAL A 362 11.34 2.17 -16.11
CA VAL A 362 12.52 2.68 -15.41
C VAL A 362 13.75 2.50 -16.29
N ALA A 363 13.96 1.33 -16.92
CA ALA A 363 15.08 1.11 -17.81
C ALA A 363 15.09 2.10 -18.98
N THR A 364 13.94 2.29 -19.65
CA THR A 364 13.78 3.26 -20.74
C THR A 364 14.10 4.68 -20.27
N TYR A 365 13.53 5.13 -19.15
CA TYR A 365 13.76 6.48 -18.63
C TYR A 365 15.20 6.69 -18.16
N VAL A 366 15.85 5.67 -17.60
CA VAL A 366 17.27 5.72 -17.24
C VAL A 366 18.11 5.91 -18.51
N ILE A 367 17.88 5.12 -19.57
CA ILE A 367 18.60 5.26 -20.84
C ILE A 367 18.43 6.66 -21.41
N ILE A 368 17.19 7.15 -21.52
CA ILE A 368 16.91 8.49 -22.04
C ILE A 368 17.61 9.55 -21.19
N THR A 369 17.55 9.44 -19.87
CA THR A 369 18.18 10.43 -18.98
C THR A 369 19.70 10.41 -19.09
N LEU A 370 20.32 9.24 -19.23
CA LEU A 370 21.77 9.14 -19.44
C LEU A 370 22.18 9.77 -20.78
N GLN A 371 21.44 9.51 -21.85
CA GLN A 371 21.67 10.12 -23.16
C GLN A 371 21.54 11.65 -23.12
N LEU A 372 20.50 12.16 -22.46
CA LEU A 372 20.31 13.60 -22.26
C LEU A 372 21.44 14.19 -21.42
N SER A 373 21.85 13.53 -20.34
CA SER A 373 22.97 13.95 -19.50
C SER A 373 24.28 14.05 -20.28
N GLU A 374 24.59 13.10 -21.15
CA GLU A 374 25.79 13.15 -21.98
C GLU A 374 25.72 14.30 -22.99
N SER A 375 24.53 14.61 -23.52
CA SER A 375 24.34 15.73 -24.43
C SER A 375 24.52 17.08 -23.73
N GLU A 376 24.00 17.25 -22.51
CA GLU A 376 24.17 18.45 -21.69
C GLU A 376 25.66 18.68 -21.34
N GLN A 377 26.40 17.60 -21.04
CA GLN A 377 27.83 17.68 -20.77
C GLN A 377 28.67 18.05 -22.00
N ARG A 378 28.22 17.73 -23.22
CA ARG A 378 28.91 18.08 -24.47
C ARG A 378 28.64 19.51 -24.94
N PHE A 379 27.52 20.13 -24.53
CA PHE A 379 27.14 21.50 -24.90
C PHE A 379 26.71 22.33 -23.69
N PRO A 380 27.65 22.69 -22.78
CA PRO A 380 27.33 23.54 -21.63
C PRO A 380 27.04 24.98 -22.08
N GLY A 381 25.77 25.31 -22.34
CA GLY A 381 25.33 26.68 -22.64
C GLY A 381 24.22 26.86 -23.69
N ALA A 382 23.54 25.78 -24.11
CA ALA A 382 22.34 25.88 -24.95
C ALA A 382 21.06 26.12 -24.13
#